data_AF-A0A2S0MMH0-F1
#
_entry.id   AF-A0A2S0MMH0-F1
#
_cell.length_a   1.000
_cell.length_b   1.000
_cell.length_c   1.000
_cell.angle_alpha   90.00
_cell.angle_beta   90.00
_cell.angle_gamma   90.00
#
_symmetry.space_group_name_H-M   'P 1'
#
loop_
_entity.id
_entity.type
_entity.pdbx_description
1 polymer ?
#
loop_
_entity_poly.entity_id
_entity_poly.type
_entity_poly.pdbx_seq_one_letter_code
_entity_poly.pdbx_strand_id
1 'polypeptide(L)'
;MAMMPAISIATIATLVAAEICPWAEGSYEGGEPDFRAEFAVNQDCSQIVFQSSGSDAFAQTETPLSFPLTQTDNGWEADIHQIRTILRPDGRHIQFMGPGVDRLLPVNDH
;
A
#
# COMPACT_ATOMS: atom_id res chain seq x y z
N MET A 1 3.04 13.79 60.07
CA MET A 1 2.44 12.83 59.13
C MET A 1 1.78 13.64 58.02
N ALA A 2 2.42 13.76 56.86
CA ALA A 2 1.89 14.52 55.73
C ALA A 2 1.57 13.53 54.61
N MET A 3 0.28 13.40 54.27
CA MET A 3 -0.21 12.62 53.14
C MET A 3 -0.15 13.50 51.89
N MET A 4 0.68 13.14 50.91
CA MET A 4 0.72 13.77 49.59
C MET A 4 -0.15 12.96 48.62
N PRO A 5 -1.13 13.58 47.92
CA PRO A 5 -1.93 12.88 46.93
C PRO A 5 -1.15 12.81 45.61
N ALA A 6 -0.85 11.61 45.14
CA ALA A 6 -0.28 11.37 43.83
C ALA A 6 -1.37 11.57 42.76
N ILE A 7 -1.22 12.62 41.95
CA ILE A 7 -2.05 12.86 40.77
C ILE A 7 -1.53 11.95 39.66
N SER A 8 -2.18 10.80 39.47
CA SER A 8 -1.95 9.93 38.32
C SER A 8 -2.56 10.58 37.06
N ILE A 9 -1.68 11.09 36.20
CA ILE A 9 -2.04 11.56 34.85
C ILE A 9 -2.29 10.31 34.01
N ALA A 10 -3.56 9.98 33.77
CA ALA A 10 -3.97 8.96 32.83
C ALA A 10 -3.79 9.51 31.41
N THR A 11 -2.71 9.12 30.75
CA THR A 11 -2.47 9.36 29.32
C THR A 11 -3.52 8.57 28.53
N ILE A 12 -4.52 9.25 28.00
CA ILE A 12 -5.50 8.65 27.09
C ILE A 12 -4.75 8.42 25.77
N ALA A 13 -4.26 7.20 25.56
CA ALA A 13 -3.83 6.76 24.25
C ALA A 13 -5.08 6.73 23.36
N THR A 14 -5.21 7.71 22.47
CA THR A 14 -6.12 7.65 21.33
C THR A 14 -5.72 6.44 20.49
N LEU A 15 -6.40 5.31 20.70
CA LEU A 15 -6.49 4.22 19.74
C LEU A 15 -7.17 4.83 18.50
N VAL A 16 -6.37 5.30 17.56
CA VAL A 16 -6.81 5.41 16.18
C VAL A 16 -7.15 3.97 15.80
N ALA A 17 -8.42 3.69 15.55
CA ALA A 17 -8.81 2.43 14.92
C ALA A 17 -8.08 2.42 13.58
N ALA A 18 -6.91 1.79 13.53
CA ALA A 18 -6.23 1.52 12.29
C ALA A 18 -7.23 0.74 11.45
N GLU A 19 -7.77 1.38 10.41
CA GLU A 19 -8.38 0.64 9.31
C GLU A 19 -7.32 -0.39 8.94
N ILE A 20 -7.63 -1.67 9.18
CA ILE A 20 -6.65 -2.74 9.07
C ILE A 20 -6.27 -2.79 7.61
N CYS A 21 -5.20 -2.09 7.26
CA CYS A 21 -4.65 -2.14 5.95
C CYS A 21 -3.89 -3.46 5.86
N PRO A 22 -4.38 -4.43 5.08
CA PRO A 22 -3.74 -5.73 4.98
C PRO A 22 -2.40 -5.65 4.24
N TRP A 23 -2.07 -4.49 3.67
CA TRP A 23 -0.86 -4.20 2.94
C TRP A 23 0.23 -3.54 3.79
N ALA A 24 -0.10 -3.09 5.01
CA ALA A 24 0.79 -2.26 5.83
C ALA A 24 2.13 -2.95 6.11
N GLU A 25 3.22 -2.20 5.91
CA GLU A 25 4.62 -2.66 6.08
C GLU A 25 5.01 -3.86 5.19
N GLY A 26 4.20 -4.22 4.19
CA GLY A 26 4.47 -5.36 3.34
C GLY A 26 5.30 -5.01 2.10
N SER A 27 6.00 -6.02 1.59
CA SER A 27 6.63 -6.02 0.27
C SER A 27 5.99 -7.13 -0.56
N TYR A 28 5.62 -6.80 -1.78
CA TYR A 28 4.79 -7.65 -2.62
C TYR A 28 5.38 -7.77 -4.02
N GLU A 29 5.34 -8.99 -4.55
CA GLU A 29 5.61 -9.24 -5.97
C GLU A 29 4.43 -9.98 -6.61
N GLY A 30 4.11 -9.60 -7.84
CA GLY A 30 3.14 -10.30 -8.68
C GLY A 30 3.66 -10.35 -10.11
N GLY A 31 3.46 -11.48 -10.77
CA GLY A 31 3.95 -11.67 -12.13
C GLY A 31 3.14 -12.65 -12.95
N GLU A 32 2.87 -12.24 -14.18
CA GLU A 32 2.48 -13.06 -15.32
C GLU A 32 3.62 -13.07 -16.34
N PRO A 33 3.63 -13.97 -17.34
CA PRO A 33 4.74 -14.10 -18.29
C PRO A 33 5.21 -12.81 -18.95
N ASP A 34 4.29 -11.86 -19.19
CA ASP A 34 4.56 -10.60 -19.89
C ASP A 34 4.41 -9.36 -18.98
N PHE A 35 4.22 -9.55 -17.67
CA PHE A 35 3.98 -8.45 -16.73
C PHE A 35 4.49 -8.80 -15.34
N ARG A 36 5.33 -7.95 -14.75
CA ARG A 36 5.77 -8.09 -13.36
C ARG A 36 5.66 -6.76 -12.63
N ALA A 37 5.15 -6.81 -11.42
CA ALA A 37 5.05 -5.68 -10.51
C ALA A 37 5.68 -6.05 -9.17
N GLU A 38 6.57 -5.19 -8.69
CA GLU A 38 7.17 -5.26 -7.36
C GLU A 38 6.84 -3.96 -6.65
N PHE A 39 6.33 -4.04 -5.43
CA PHE A 39 5.96 -2.85 -4.66
C PHE A 39 6.03 -3.08 -3.16
N ALA A 40 6.21 -2.00 -2.41
CA ALA A 40 6.13 -1.99 -0.96
C ALA A 40 5.12 -0.94 -0.50
N VAL A 41 4.49 -1.18 0.65
CA VAL A 41 3.53 -0.25 1.24
C VAL A 41 4.00 0.13 2.64
N ASN A 42 3.90 1.41 2.98
CA ASN A 42 4.31 1.90 4.29
C ASN A 42 3.34 1.47 5.42
N GLN A 43 3.75 1.68 6.66
CA GLN A 43 3.03 1.23 7.85
C GLN A 43 1.61 1.78 7.98
N ASP A 44 1.40 3.01 7.53
CA ASP A 44 0.15 3.74 7.59
C ASP A 44 -0.69 3.61 6.32
N CYS A 45 -0.24 2.83 5.33
CA CYS A 45 -0.88 2.67 4.02
C CYS A 45 -1.28 3.99 3.35
N SER A 46 -0.38 4.97 3.48
CA SER A 46 -0.49 6.26 2.84
C SER A 46 0.40 6.37 1.60
N GLN A 47 1.34 5.44 1.40
CA GLN A 47 2.26 5.44 0.27
C GLN A 47 2.52 4.02 -0.24
N ILE A 48 2.60 3.89 -1.56
CA ILE A 48 3.17 2.74 -2.26
C ILE A 48 4.50 3.15 -2.87
N VAL A 49 5.51 2.32 -2.69
CA VAL A 49 6.79 2.40 -3.40
C VAL A 49 6.75 1.35 -4.48
N PHE A 50 6.70 1.77 -5.74
CA PHE A 50 6.52 0.89 -6.89
C PHE A 50 7.80 0.81 -7.70
N GLN A 51 8.18 -0.41 -8.06
CA GLN A 51 9.27 -0.70 -8.99
C GLN A 51 8.75 -1.72 -10.02
N SER A 52 8.49 -1.27 -11.24
CA SER A 52 8.08 -2.19 -12.31
C SER A 52 9.30 -2.73 -13.05
N SER A 53 9.37 -4.05 -13.15
CA SER A 53 10.38 -4.79 -13.89
C SER A 53 9.75 -5.47 -15.11
N GLY A 54 9.60 -4.73 -16.21
CA GLY A 54 9.51 -5.37 -17.55
C GLY A 54 8.16 -5.41 -18.27
N SER A 55 7.21 -4.50 -18.01
CA SER A 55 6.09 -4.29 -18.93
C SER A 55 6.18 -2.91 -19.62
N ASP A 56 5.86 -2.84 -20.91
CA ASP A 56 5.85 -1.59 -21.70
C ASP A 56 4.84 -0.55 -21.16
N ALA A 57 3.83 -1.02 -20.41
CA ALA A 57 2.80 -0.16 -19.83
C ALA A 57 3.35 0.72 -18.70
N PHE A 58 4.42 0.29 -18.03
CA PHE A 58 5.10 1.07 -17.01
C PHE A 58 6.44 1.53 -17.57
N ALA A 59 6.76 2.82 -17.43
CA ALA A 59 8.12 3.26 -17.73
C ALA A 59 9.09 2.42 -16.89
N GLN A 60 10.04 1.73 -17.52
CA GLN A 60 11.07 1.02 -16.78
C GLN A 60 11.91 2.08 -16.05
N THR A 61 11.68 2.22 -14.75
CA THR A 61 12.44 3.12 -13.90
C THR A 61 13.44 2.29 -13.11
N GLU A 62 14.73 2.59 -13.28
CA GLU A 62 15.78 1.96 -12.46
C GLU A 62 15.66 2.34 -10.97
N THR A 63 14.87 3.36 -10.67
CA THR A 63 14.62 3.85 -9.31
C THR A 63 13.19 3.55 -8.89
N PRO A 64 12.97 3.00 -7.68
CA PRO A 64 11.64 2.91 -7.09
C PRO A 64 11.00 4.30 -6.98
N LEU A 65 9.72 4.39 -7.30
CA LEU A 65 8.95 5.63 -7.23
C LEU A 65 7.86 5.52 -6.17
N SER A 66 7.72 6.55 -5.35
CA SER A 66 6.68 6.62 -4.32
C SER A 66 5.46 7.36 -4.83
N PHE A 67 4.28 6.78 -4.63
CA PHE A 67 2.99 7.37 -4.98
C PHE A 67 2.08 7.41 -3.76
N PRO A 68 1.22 8.45 -3.64
CA PRO A 68 0.25 8.53 -2.56
C PRO A 68 -0.81 7.43 -2.72
N LEU A 69 -1.14 6.80 -1.61
CA LEU A 69 -2.20 5.81 -1.48
C LEU A 69 -3.42 6.49 -0.84
N THR A 70 -4.59 6.30 -1.42
CA THR A 70 -5.85 6.81 -0.88
C THR A 70 -6.80 5.66 -0.65
N GLN A 71 -7.35 5.54 0.55
CA GLN A 71 -8.37 4.54 0.83
C GLN A 71 -9.69 4.90 0.15
N THR A 72 -10.32 3.90 -0.44
CA THR A 72 -11.60 3.98 -1.16
C THR A 72 -12.46 2.76 -0.81
N ASP A 73 -13.68 2.70 -1.35
CA ASP A 73 -14.58 1.55 -1.20
C ASP A 73 -14.00 0.24 -1.81
N ASN A 74 -13.05 0.34 -2.75
CA ASN A 74 -12.46 -0.81 -3.45
C ASN A 74 -11.13 -1.30 -2.85
N GLY A 75 -10.66 -0.65 -1.79
CA GLY A 75 -9.33 -0.86 -1.21
C GLY A 75 -8.51 0.43 -1.26
N TRP A 76 -7.20 0.31 -1.44
CA TRP A 76 -6.30 1.47 -1.47
C TRP A 76 -5.85 1.75 -2.88
N GLU A 77 -6.01 2.99 -3.32
CA GLU A 77 -5.79 3.40 -4.69
C GLU A 77 -4.61 4.36 -4.82
N ALA A 78 -3.81 4.17 -5.87
CA ALA A 78 -2.77 5.09 -6.30
C ALA A 78 -2.88 5.33 -7.81
N ASP A 79 -2.47 6.53 -8.25
CA ASP A 79 -2.24 6.82 -9.67
C ASP A 79 -0.73 6.70 -9.93
N ILE A 80 -0.36 5.68 -10.71
CA ILE A 80 1.03 5.42 -11.11
C ILE A 80 1.12 5.73 -12.60
N HIS A 81 1.56 6.94 -12.95
CA HIS A 81 1.70 7.37 -14.35
C HIS A 81 0.43 7.17 -15.20
N GLN A 82 -0.73 7.64 -14.72
CA GLN A 82 -2.04 7.48 -15.38
C GLN A 82 -2.60 6.05 -15.36
N ILE A 83 -1.98 5.14 -14.61
CA ILE A 83 -2.49 3.81 -14.33
C ILE A 83 -3.09 3.82 -12.92
N ARG A 84 -4.40 3.67 -12.85
CA ARG A 84 -5.11 3.48 -11.60
C ARG A 84 -4.74 2.10 -11.05
N THR A 85 -4.09 2.12 -9.90
CA THR A 85 -3.59 0.94 -9.20
C THR A 85 -4.39 0.75 -7.92
N ILE A 86 -5.05 -0.40 -7.76
CA ILE A 86 -5.94 -0.69 -6.63
C ILE A 86 -5.40 -1.90 -5.88
N LEU A 87 -4.98 -1.68 -4.63
CA LEU A 87 -4.60 -2.71 -3.68
C LEU A 87 -5.87 -3.20 -2.99
N ARG A 88 -6.32 -4.41 -3.32
CA ARG A 88 -7.63 -4.90 -2.88
C ARG A 88 -7.65 -5.18 -1.38
N PRO A 89 -8.83 -5.09 -0.72
CA PRO A 89 -8.95 -5.35 0.71
C PRO A 89 -8.67 -6.80 1.13
N ASP A 90 -8.45 -7.71 0.18
CA ASP A 90 -8.09 -9.09 0.45
C ASP A 90 -6.60 -9.32 0.73
N GLY A 91 -5.76 -8.29 0.60
CA GLY A 91 -4.32 -8.36 0.85
C GLY A 91 -3.55 -9.27 -0.12
N ARG A 92 -4.17 -9.66 -1.23
CA ARG A 92 -3.66 -10.73 -2.11
C ARG A 92 -3.73 -10.41 -3.59
N HIS A 93 -4.48 -9.38 -3.96
CA HIS A 93 -4.59 -8.96 -5.36
C HIS A 93 -4.39 -7.47 -5.53
N ILE A 94 -3.72 -7.13 -6.63
CA ILE A 94 -3.57 -5.76 -7.11
C ILE A 94 -4.22 -5.64 -8.49
N GLN A 95 -4.94 -4.55 -8.72
CA GLN A 95 -5.57 -4.28 -10.01
C GLN A 95 -4.91 -3.05 -10.66
N PHE A 96 -4.51 -3.18 -11.91
CA PHE A 96 -3.96 -2.11 -12.73
C PHE A 96 -4.93 -1.78 -13.86
N MET A 97 -5.37 -0.53 -13.96
CA MET A 97 -6.32 -0.06 -14.96
C MET A 97 -5.82 1.25 -15.58
N GLY A 98 -5.56 1.24 -16.88
CA GLY A 98 -5.09 2.41 -17.60
C GLY A 98 -4.87 2.14 -19.10
N PRO A 99 -4.35 3.12 -19.84
CA PRO A 99 -4.01 2.93 -21.25
C PRO A 99 -3.00 1.79 -21.42
N GLY A 100 -3.37 0.74 -22.16
CA GLY A 100 -2.49 -0.40 -22.41
C GLY A 100 -2.39 -1.42 -21.27
N VAL A 101 -3.11 -1.23 -20.16
CA VAL A 101 -3.12 -2.18 -19.02
C VAL A 101 -4.51 -2.30 -18.41
N ASP A 102 -5.00 -3.52 -18.33
CA ASP A 102 -6.19 -3.89 -17.56
C ASP A 102 -5.96 -5.29 -16.99
N ARG A 103 -5.42 -5.36 -15.78
CA ARG A 103 -4.91 -6.60 -15.18
C ARG A 103 -5.25 -6.69 -13.71
N LEU A 104 -5.67 -7.87 -13.28
CA LEU A 104 -5.78 -8.25 -11.88
C LEU A 104 -4.69 -9.29 -11.61
N LEU A 105 -3.76 -8.98 -10.73
CA LEU A 105 -2.63 -9.85 -10.44
C LEU A 105 -2.70 -10.38 -9.02
N PRO A 106 -2.55 -11.70 -8.84
CA PRO A 106 -2.22 -12.24 -7.53
C PRO A 106 -0.81 -11.80 -7.17
N VAL A 107 -0.63 -11.46 -5.90
CA VAL A 107 0.67 -11.05 -5.36
C VAL A 107 1.00 -11.92 -4.16
N ASN A 108 2.29 -12.12 -3.94
CA ASN A 108 2.82 -12.81 -2.76
C ASN A 108 3.56 -11.79 -1.89
N ASP A 109 3.39 -11.94 -0.59
CA ASP A 109 4.21 -11.26 0.42
C ASP A 109 5.63 -11.84 0.41
N HIS A 110 6.63 -10.98 0.44
CA HIS A 110 8.01 -11.30 0.12
C HIS A 110 8.96 -11.32 1.33
#